data_AF-A0A369ZR19-F1
#
_entry.id   AF-A0A369ZR19-F1
#
_cell.length_a   1.000
_cell.length_b   1.000
_cell.length_c   1.000
_cell.angle_alpha   90.00
_cell.angle_beta   90.00
_cell.angle_gamma   90.00
#
_symmetry.space_group_name_H-M   'P 1'
#
loop_
_entity.id
_entity.type
_entity.pdbx_description
1 polymer ?
#
loop_
_entity_poly.entity_id
_entity_poly.type
_entity_poly.pdbx_seq_one_letter_code
_entity_poly.pdbx_strand_id
1 'polypeptide(L)'
;MAYQANKTYKFTVLHTNDIHGHFWNNNKGEYGLSAQKNVVDQICNEVEKKGGSVIILNAGDVNTGVPESDMQNARPDIEGLNEIGYEAMVLGNYEFDSPLQILTMQEKWAKFPFISANVVNKQTEQPLVKPYIMLNKNGLKIAVVGKVVFENPIQRADM
;
A
#
# COMPACT_ATOMS: atom_id res chain seq x y z
N MET A 1 -20.97 -6.71 -17.03
CA MET A 1 -20.49 -8.09 -16.80
C MET A 1 -19.16 -8.02 -16.04
N ALA A 2 -18.96 -8.82 -14.99
CA ALA A 2 -17.72 -8.79 -14.19
C ALA A 2 -16.56 -9.58 -14.83
N TYR A 3 -16.88 -10.57 -15.67
CA TYR A 3 -15.94 -11.41 -16.43
C TYR A 3 -16.57 -11.85 -17.76
N GLN A 4 -15.78 -12.46 -18.65
CA GLN A 4 -16.21 -13.10 -19.91
C GLN A 4 -16.17 -14.62 -19.77
N ALA A 5 -17.26 -15.31 -20.12
CA ALA A 5 -17.32 -16.78 -20.08
C ALA A 5 -16.27 -17.40 -21.02
N ASN A 6 -15.67 -18.52 -20.59
CA ASN A 6 -14.65 -19.28 -21.33
C ASN A 6 -13.35 -18.51 -21.66
N LYS A 7 -13.15 -17.31 -21.11
CA LYS A 7 -11.88 -16.58 -21.19
C LYS A 7 -11.01 -16.90 -19.99
N THR A 8 -9.75 -17.27 -20.25
CA THR A 8 -8.73 -17.36 -19.21
C THR A 8 -8.11 -15.99 -18.97
N TYR A 9 -8.14 -15.52 -17.73
CA TYR A 9 -7.47 -14.30 -17.29
C TYR A 9 -6.18 -14.68 -16.56
N LYS A 10 -5.09 -13.98 -16.87
CA LYS A 10 -3.82 -14.13 -16.17
C LYS A 10 -3.48 -12.83 -15.49
N PHE A 11 -3.32 -12.85 -14.17
CA PHE A 11 -2.83 -11.72 -13.41
C PHE A 11 -1.86 -12.21 -12.35
N THR A 12 -0.91 -11.35 -12.01
CA THR A 12 0.08 -11.57 -10.96
C THR A 12 -0.17 -10.53 -9.88
N VAL A 13 -0.26 -10.97 -8.63
CA VAL A 13 -0.34 -10.07 -7.47
C VAL A 13 1.04 -10.02 -6.85
N LEU A 14 1.66 -8.85 -6.88
CA LEU A 14 2.85 -8.54 -6.11
C LEU A 14 2.41 -7.82 -4.84
N HIS A 15 3.01 -8.17 -3.73
CA HIS A 15 2.74 -7.48 -2.48
C HIS A 15 4.00 -7.30 -1.63
N THR A 16 3.95 -6.28 -0.80
CA THR A 16 4.83 -6.09 0.36
C THR A 16 4.02 -5.63 1.56
N ASN A 17 4.66 -5.59 2.71
CA ASN A 17 4.13 -5.20 4.00
C ASN A 17 5.31 -4.79 4.88
N ASP A 18 5.06 -4.04 5.95
CA ASP A 18 6.04 -3.79 7.02
C ASP A 18 7.34 -3.18 6.49
N ILE A 19 7.22 -2.14 5.66
CA ILE A 19 8.39 -1.44 5.10
C ILE A 19 9.13 -0.69 6.20
N HIS A 20 8.42 -0.16 7.20
CA HIS A 20 9.01 0.43 8.41
C HIS A 20 10.18 1.38 8.13
N GLY A 21 10.00 2.29 7.17
CA GLY A 21 11.02 3.30 6.81
C GLY A 21 12.22 2.80 5.99
N HIS A 22 12.23 1.55 5.53
CA HIS A 22 13.36 0.97 4.78
C HIS A 22 13.37 1.39 3.29
N PHE A 23 13.20 2.69 3.01
CA PHE A 23 13.27 3.18 1.64
C PHE A 23 14.65 2.99 0.99
N TRP A 24 15.72 3.01 1.81
CA TRP A 24 17.11 2.88 1.41
C TRP A 24 17.68 1.48 1.69
N ASN A 25 18.75 1.11 0.98
CA ASN A 25 19.45 -0.13 1.26
C ASN A 25 20.20 -0.05 2.60
N ASN A 26 20.39 -1.18 3.27
CA ASN A 26 21.21 -1.20 4.48
C ASN A 26 22.72 -1.15 4.20
N ASN A 27 23.50 -1.21 5.27
CA ASN A 27 24.97 -1.21 5.23
C ASN A 27 25.59 -2.41 4.48
N LYS A 28 24.81 -3.47 4.21
CA LYS A 28 25.23 -4.63 3.39
C LYS A 28 24.77 -4.53 1.93
N GLY A 29 24.05 -3.46 1.57
CA GLY A 29 23.49 -3.30 0.23
C GLY A 29 22.24 -4.15 -0.02
N GLU A 30 21.56 -4.60 1.03
CA GLU A 30 20.33 -5.39 0.93
C GLU A 30 19.12 -4.46 0.80
N TYR A 31 18.06 -4.94 0.13
CA TYR A 31 16.75 -4.28 -0.02
C TYR A 31 16.82 -2.80 -0.50
N GLY A 32 15.83 -1.99 -0.14
CA GLY A 32 15.63 -0.62 -0.61
C GLY A 32 14.73 -0.51 -1.84
N LEU A 33 13.97 0.58 -1.92
CA LEU A 33 12.92 0.77 -2.94
C LEU A 33 13.49 0.91 -4.36
N SER A 34 14.75 1.36 -4.49
CA SER A 34 15.44 1.40 -5.79
C SER A 34 15.67 0.00 -6.37
N ALA A 35 16.17 -0.93 -5.56
CA ALA A 35 16.35 -2.33 -5.98
C ALA A 35 14.99 -2.99 -6.23
N GLN A 36 14.01 -2.72 -5.34
CA GLN A 36 12.64 -3.21 -5.52
C GLN A 36 12.03 -2.75 -6.84
N LYS A 37 12.15 -1.46 -7.18
CA LYS A 37 11.65 -0.89 -8.43
C LYS A 37 12.16 -1.67 -9.63
N ASN A 38 13.46 -1.96 -9.66
CA ASN A 38 14.06 -2.73 -10.74
C ASN A 38 13.42 -4.12 -10.89
N VAL A 39 13.29 -4.86 -9.78
CA VAL A 39 12.69 -6.20 -9.78
C VAL A 39 11.22 -6.15 -10.20
N VAL A 40 10.45 -5.19 -9.68
CA VAL A 40 9.04 -5.00 -10.03
C VAL A 40 8.89 -4.68 -11.53
N ASP A 41 9.70 -3.78 -12.07
CA ASP A 41 9.67 -3.44 -13.49
C ASP A 41 10.01 -4.64 -14.38
N GLN A 42 10.97 -5.48 -13.98
CA GLN A 42 11.28 -6.72 -14.70
C GLN A 42 10.08 -7.68 -14.72
N ILE A 43 9.41 -7.87 -13.58
CA ILE A 43 8.24 -8.73 -13.47
C ILE A 43 7.08 -8.17 -14.30
N CYS A 44 6.79 -6.88 -14.21
CA CYS A 44 5.75 -6.22 -15.00
C CYS A 44 5.99 -6.44 -16.50
N ASN A 45 7.21 -6.18 -16.96
CA ASN A 45 7.60 -6.42 -18.36
C ASN A 45 7.43 -7.88 -18.79
N GLU A 46 7.79 -8.86 -17.94
CA GLU A 46 7.64 -10.28 -18.24
C GLU A 46 6.16 -10.70 -18.32
N VAL A 47 5.35 -10.26 -17.35
CA VAL A 47 3.93 -10.59 -17.28
C VAL A 47 3.17 -9.99 -18.44
N GLU A 48 3.44 -8.73 -18.79
CA GLU A 48 2.82 -8.05 -19.93
C GLU A 48 3.16 -8.72 -21.27
N LYS A 49 4.42 -9.12 -21.48
CA LYS A 49 4.84 -9.89 -22.68
C LYS A 49 4.08 -11.22 -22.83
N LYS A 50 3.65 -11.81 -21.72
CA LYS A 50 2.85 -13.05 -21.68
C LYS A 50 1.33 -12.79 -21.73
N GLY A 51 0.91 -11.54 -21.95
CA GLY A 51 -0.50 -11.13 -22.01
C GLY A 51 -1.21 -11.11 -20.65
N GLY A 52 -0.46 -11.07 -19.55
CA GLY A 52 -0.99 -10.93 -18.20
C GLY A 52 -1.13 -9.47 -17.77
N SER A 53 -1.60 -9.27 -16.54
CA SER A 53 -1.55 -7.97 -15.85
C SER A 53 -0.95 -8.12 -14.46
N VAL A 54 -0.30 -7.07 -13.97
CA VAL A 54 0.22 -7.04 -12.59
C VAL A 54 -0.68 -6.16 -11.72
N ILE A 55 -0.86 -6.60 -10.47
CA ILE A 55 -1.45 -5.83 -9.37
C ILE A 55 -0.38 -5.68 -8.30
N ILE A 56 -0.13 -4.47 -7.81
CA ILE A 56 0.91 -4.19 -6.80
C ILE A 56 0.24 -3.57 -5.56
N LEU A 57 0.34 -4.24 -4.42
CA LEU A 57 -0.36 -3.85 -3.18
C LEU A 57 0.59 -3.80 -2.00
N ASN A 58 0.40 -2.84 -1.11
CA ASN A 58 1.10 -2.79 0.18
C ASN A 58 0.12 -3.08 1.32
N ALA A 59 0.51 -3.90 2.30
CA ALA A 59 -0.36 -4.30 3.40
C ALA A 59 -0.27 -3.40 4.65
N GLY A 60 0.42 -2.26 4.55
CA GLY A 60 0.57 -1.28 5.63
C GLY A 60 1.92 -1.36 6.34
N ASP A 61 2.01 -0.60 7.43
CA ASP A 61 3.19 -0.44 8.27
C ASP A 61 4.41 0.05 7.47
N VAL A 62 4.20 1.18 6.79
CA VAL A 62 5.28 1.93 6.15
C VAL A 62 6.00 2.82 7.16
N ASN A 63 5.27 3.33 8.15
CA ASN A 63 5.80 4.20 9.19
C ASN A 63 6.64 3.45 10.24
N THR A 64 7.50 4.20 10.93
CA THR A 64 8.25 3.83 12.13
C THR A 64 9.27 2.71 11.92
N GLY A 65 10.57 3.03 11.98
CA GLY A 65 11.62 2.00 12.06
C GLY A 65 13.03 2.44 11.70
N VAL A 66 13.16 3.38 10.77
CA VAL A 66 14.45 3.91 10.29
C VAL A 66 14.50 5.43 10.55
N PRO A 67 15.50 5.95 11.29
CA PRO A 67 15.53 7.36 11.69
C PRO A 67 15.41 8.36 10.53
N GLU A 68 16.03 8.07 9.39
CA GLU A 68 15.97 8.91 8.20
C GLU A 68 14.55 9.01 7.63
N SER A 69 13.76 7.94 7.70
CA SER A 69 12.33 7.96 7.34
C SER A 69 11.52 8.68 8.41
N ASP A 70 11.71 8.32 9.68
CA ASP A 70 10.89 8.80 10.79
C ASP A 70 10.98 10.32 10.94
N MET A 71 12.18 10.88 10.82
CA MET A 71 12.42 12.34 10.83
C MET A 71 11.74 13.08 9.67
N GLN A 72 11.35 12.35 8.61
CA GLN A 72 10.70 12.87 7.41
C GLN A 72 9.24 12.42 7.29
N ASN A 73 8.68 11.82 8.34
CA ASN A 73 7.32 11.27 8.35
C ASN A 73 7.07 10.27 7.20
N ALA A 74 8.04 9.40 6.91
CA ALA A 74 8.01 8.41 5.82
C ALA A 74 7.75 8.99 4.41
N ARG A 75 7.97 10.29 4.21
CA ARG A 75 7.89 10.90 2.88
C ARG A 75 8.71 10.18 1.81
N PRO A 76 10.01 9.85 2.03
CA PRO A 76 10.79 9.16 1.00
C PRO A 76 10.22 7.77 0.67
N ASP A 77 9.65 7.08 1.65
CA ASP A 77 8.99 5.79 1.47
C ASP A 77 7.76 5.92 0.57
N ILE A 78 6.83 6.83 0.92
CA ILE A 78 5.62 7.07 0.13
C ILE A 78 5.96 7.51 -1.30
N GLU A 79 6.95 8.40 -1.49
CA GLU A 79 7.42 8.79 -2.82
C GLU A 79 8.06 7.61 -3.58
N GLY A 80 8.81 6.74 -2.91
CA GLY A 80 9.34 5.52 -3.52
C GLY A 80 8.24 4.53 -3.94
N LEU A 81 7.20 4.35 -3.11
CA LEU A 81 6.03 3.53 -3.45
C LEU A 81 5.27 4.09 -4.66
N ASN A 82 5.20 5.41 -4.80
CA ASN A 82 4.64 6.05 -5.98
C ASN A 82 5.41 5.66 -7.26
N GLU A 83 6.74 5.67 -7.20
CA GLU A 83 7.59 5.33 -8.35
C GLU A 83 7.54 3.83 -8.68
N ILE A 84 7.36 2.96 -7.69
CA ILE A 84 7.14 1.52 -7.90
C ILE A 84 5.78 1.25 -8.56
N GLY A 85 4.78 2.08 -8.32
CA GLY A 85 3.45 1.95 -8.91
C GLY A 85 2.50 1.08 -8.10
N TYR A 86 2.57 1.18 -6.77
CA TYR A 86 1.55 0.58 -5.89
C TYR A 86 0.16 1.11 -6.23
N GLU A 87 -0.84 0.22 -6.22
CA GLU A 87 -2.22 0.55 -6.57
C GLU A 87 -3.11 0.82 -5.35
N ALA A 88 -2.71 0.31 -4.19
CA ALA A 88 -3.30 0.62 -2.89
C ALA A 88 -2.35 0.23 -1.77
N MET A 89 -2.55 0.87 -0.63
CA MET A 89 -1.94 0.50 0.65
C MET A 89 -3.03 0.31 1.69
N VAL A 90 -2.97 -0.78 2.44
CA VAL A 90 -3.83 -0.95 3.62
C VAL A 90 -3.24 -0.09 4.75
N LEU A 91 -4.07 0.56 5.57
CA LEU A 91 -3.56 1.16 6.80
C LEU A 91 -3.06 0.05 7.75
N GLY A 92 -1.85 0.18 8.25
CA GLY A 92 -1.32 -0.62 9.35
C GLY A 92 -1.53 0.07 10.70
N ASN A 93 -1.13 -0.57 11.79
CA ASN A 93 -1.24 0.05 13.12
C ASN A 93 -0.18 1.14 13.33
N TYR A 94 1.00 1.01 12.70
CA TYR A 94 2.07 2.02 12.80
C TYR A 94 1.75 3.30 12.02
N GLU A 95 0.76 3.27 11.11
CA GLU A 95 0.22 4.50 10.52
C GLU A 95 -0.45 5.44 11.55
N PHE A 96 -0.74 4.96 12.76
CA PHE A 96 -1.36 5.71 13.84
C PHE A 96 -0.40 6.09 14.98
N ASP A 97 0.91 5.81 14.85
CA ASP A 97 1.92 6.25 15.83
C ASP A 97 2.12 7.77 15.84
N SER A 98 1.77 8.41 14.72
CA SER A 98 1.82 9.86 14.54
C SER A 98 0.42 10.47 14.58
N PRO A 99 0.29 11.77 14.90
CA PRO A 99 -0.99 12.47 14.81
C PRO A 99 -1.61 12.32 13.42
N LEU A 100 -2.95 12.20 13.35
CA LEU A 100 -3.68 12.00 12.08
C LEU A 100 -3.38 13.03 10.97
N GLN A 101 -2.89 14.21 11.34
CA GLN A 101 -2.44 15.24 10.39
C GLN A 101 -1.28 14.73 9.51
N ILE A 102 -0.41 13.87 10.06
CA ILE A 102 0.67 13.22 9.32
C ILE A 102 0.10 12.22 8.32
N LEU A 103 -0.87 11.39 8.73
CA LEU A 103 -1.57 10.49 7.82
C LEU A 103 -2.24 11.26 6.67
N THR A 104 -2.97 12.34 6.98
CA THR A 104 -3.58 13.22 5.96
C THR A 104 -2.53 13.85 5.03
N MET A 105 -1.33 14.12 5.53
CA MET A 105 -0.22 14.63 4.72
C MET A 105 0.35 13.53 3.81
N GLN A 106 0.54 12.31 4.32
CA GLN A 106 0.98 11.15 3.55
C GLN A 106 0.00 10.79 2.43
N GLU A 107 -1.32 10.86 2.69
CA GLU A 107 -2.36 10.68 1.66
C GLU A 107 -2.25 11.70 0.52
N LYS A 108 -1.75 12.92 0.77
CA LYS A 108 -1.52 13.93 -0.27
C LYS A 108 -0.27 13.65 -1.10
N TRP A 109 0.71 12.94 -0.54
CA TRP A 109 1.91 12.52 -1.24
C TRP A 109 1.68 11.26 -2.06
N ALA A 110 0.86 10.34 -1.55
CA ALA A 110 0.55 9.08 -2.22
C ALA A 110 -0.25 9.30 -3.51
N LYS A 111 0.19 8.67 -4.60
CA LYS A 111 -0.53 8.59 -5.88
C LYS A 111 -1.52 7.42 -5.90
N PHE A 112 -1.62 6.69 -4.79
CA PHE A 112 -2.50 5.55 -4.57
C PHE A 112 -3.31 5.75 -3.29
N PRO A 113 -4.53 5.19 -3.22
CA PRO A 113 -5.38 5.30 -2.05
C PRO A 113 -4.88 4.44 -0.89
N PHE A 114 -5.01 4.99 0.32
CA PHE A 114 -5.01 4.19 1.54
C PHE A 114 -6.40 3.59 1.75
N ILE A 115 -6.46 2.33 2.21
CA ILE A 115 -7.72 1.60 2.38
C ILE A 115 -7.83 0.90 3.73
N SER A 116 -9.04 0.90 4.30
CA SER A 116 -9.39 0.18 5.52
C SER A 116 -10.90 0.12 5.68
N ALA A 117 -11.44 -1.09 5.85
CA ALA A 117 -12.86 -1.32 6.06
C ALA A 117 -13.29 -1.22 7.53
N ASN A 118 -12.35 -1.18 8.47
CA ASN A 118 -12.63 -1.30 9.91
C ASN A 118 -12.07 -0.15 10.76
N VAL A 119 -11.57 0.92 10.12
CA VAL A 119 -11.16 2.15 10.81
C VAL A 119 -12.19 3.23 10.53
N VAL A 120 -12.75 3.79 11.60
CA VAL A 120 -13.79 4.82 11.57
C VAL A 120 -13.32 6.01 12.38
N ASN A 121 -13.71 7.21 11.98
CA ASN A 121 -13.53 8.41 12.80
C ASN A 121 -14.63 8.43 13.88
N LYS A 122 -14.24 8.45 15.15
CA LYS A 122 -15.18 8.43 16.27
C LYS A 122 -16.16 9.59 16.34
N GLN A 123 -15.76 10.76 15.86
CA GLN A 123 -16.60 11.96 15.94
C GLN A 123 -17.70 11.95 14.88
N THR A 124 -17.41 11.38 13.69
CA THR A 124 -18.34 11.39 12.55
C THR A 124 -19.00 10.04 12.29
N GLU A 125 -18.50 8.97 12.93
CA GLU A 125 -18.85 7.57 12.70
C GLU A 125 -18.68 7.13 11.22
N GLN A 126 -17.93 7.89 10.42
CA GLN A 126 -17.64 7.57 9.03
C GLN A 126 -16.33 6.80 8.90
N PRO A 127 -16.17 5.96 7.86
CA PRO A 127 -14.87 5.37 7.52
C PRO A 127 -13.79 6.46 7.40
N LEU A 128 -12.63 6.22 8.02
CA LEU A 128 -11.52 7.20 7.98
C LEU A 128 -10.95 7.32 6.57
N VAL A 129 -10.82 6.18 5.88
CA VAL A 129 -10.41 6.07 4.48
C VAL A 129 -11.38 5.15 3.74
N LYS A 130 -11.21 4.97 2.42
CA LYS A 130 -12.07 4.08 1.64
C LYS A 130 -11.95 2.63 2.13
N PRO A 131 -13.04 1.86 2.22
CA PRO A 131 -12.98 0.45 2.65
C PRO A 131 -12.31 -0.46 1.63
N TYR A 132 -12.43 -0.13 0.35
CA TYR A 132 -11.90 -0.91 -0.77
C TYR A 132 -11.67 -0.04 -2.00
N ILE A 133 -10.94 -0.58 -2.97
CA ILE A 133 -10.84 -0.05 -4.33
C ILE A 133 -11.28 -1.08 -5.36
N MET A 134 -11.67 -0.60 -6.55
CA MET A 134 -12.00 -1.43 -7.70
C MET A 134 -10.94 -1.26 -8.78
N LEU A 135 -10.20 -2.32 -9.08
CA LEU A 135 -9.23 -2.38 -10.16
C LEU A 135 -9.88 -3.00 -11.41
N ASN A 136 -9.42 -2.58 -12.58
CA ASN A 136 -9.78 -3.19 -13.85
C ASN A 136 -8.52 -3.72 -14.54
N LYS A 137 -8.38 -5.03 -14.62
CA LYS A 137 -7.24 -5.71 -15.26
C LYS A 137 -7.74 -6.56 -16.41
N ASN A 138 -7.37 -6.22 -17.64
CA ASN A 138 -7.80 -6.93 -18.86
C ASN A 138 -9.33 -7.14 -18.99
N GLY A 139 -10.13 -6.20 -18.47
CA GLY A 139 -11.59 -6.24 -18.47
C GLY A 139 -12.21 -7.02 -17.31
N LEU A 140 -11.39 -7.55 -16.38
CA LEU A 140 -11.83 -8.16 -15.13
C LEU A 140 -11.88 -7.09 -14.03
N LYS A 141 -13.02 -6.97 -13.35
CA LYS A 141 -13.17 -6.09 -12.18
C LYS A 141 -12.75 -6.82 -10.91
N ILE A 142 -11.77 -6.28 -10.19
CA ILE A 142 -11.18 -6.88 -8.98
C ILE A 142 -11.38 -5.89 -7.82
N ALA A 143 -12.00 -6.35 -6.73
CA ALA A 143 -12.12 -5.57 -5.50
C ALA A 143 -10.93 -5.88 -4.58
N VAL A 144 -10.30 -4.84 -4.03
CA VAL A 144 -9.25 -4.95 -3.01
C VAL A 144 -9.76 -4.30 -1.74
N VAL A 145 -9.91 -5.07 -0.66
CA VAL A 145 -10.48 -4.63 0.62
C VAL A 145 -9.36 -4.56 1.67
N GLY A 146 -9.30 -3.45 2.42
CA GLY A 146 -8.32 -3.27 3.49
C GLY A 146 -8.88 -3.68 4.85
N LYS A 147 -8.03 -4.24 5.73
CA LYS A 147 -8.37 -4.50 7.12
C LYS A 147 -7.14 -4.30 8.01
N VAL A 148 -7.26 -3.42 9.01
CA VAL A 148 -6.23 -3.18 10.01
C VAL A 148 -6.39 -4.15 11.16
N VAL A 149 -5.29 -4.67 11.68
CA VAL A 149 -5.25 -5.40 12.95
C VAL A 149 -4.65 -4.46 13.99
N PHE A 150 -5.37 -4.23 15.09
CA PHE A 150 -4.84 -3.47 16.22
C PHE A 150 -4.41 -4.46 17.30
N GLU A 151 -3.15 -4.39 17.72
CA GLU A 151 -2.63 -5.25 18.78
C GLU A 151 -3.13 -4.81 20.16
N ASN A 152 -3.48 -3.53 20.34
CA ASN A 152 -3.95 -2.98 21.61
C ASN A 152 -5.32 -2.28 21.46
N PRO A 153 -6.32 -2.57 22.33
CA PRO A 153 -7.63 -1.90 22.33
C PRO A 153 -7.59 -0.37 22.40
N ILE A 154 -6.53 0.22 22.97
CA ILE A 154 -6.39 1.68 23.13
C ILE A 154 -6.17 2.37 21.77
N GLN A 155 -5.36 1.80 20.87
CA GLN A 155 -5.18 2.36 19.53
C GLN A 155 -6.49 2.43 18.75
N ARG A 156 -7.38 1.45 18.94
CA ARG A 156 -8.74 1.46 18.39
C ARG A 156 -9.64 2.53 19.02
N ALA A 157 -9.31 2.99 20.22
CA ALA A 157 -10.12 3.91 21.01
C ALA A 157 -9.80 5.40 20.80
N ASP A 158 -8.67 5.73 20.19
CA ASP A 158 -8.26 7.13 19.98
C ASP A 158 -8.50 7.64 18.54
N MET A 159 -8.96 6.76 17.65
CA MET A 159 -9.41 7.07 16.28
C MET A 159 -10.92 7.23 16.20
#